data_AF-A0A7R9Y0S6-F1
#
_entry.id   AF-A0A7R9Y0S6-F1
#
_cell.length_a   1.000
_cell.length_b   1.000
_cell.length_c   1.000
_cell.angle_alpha   90.00
_cell.angle_beta   90.00
_cell.angle_gamma   90.00
#
_symmetry.space_group_name_H-M   'P 1'
#
loop_
_entity.id
_entity.type
_entity.pdbx_description
1 polymer ?
#
loop_
_entity_poly.entity_id
_entity_poly.type
_entity_poly.pdbx_seq_one_letter_code
_entity_poly.pdbx_strand_id
1 'polypeptide(L)'
;ALSAAVVLLKGVAAEMHRAGTLGPLACPQRAMLACYPAGGAAYVSHRDCTVEEGVPSNRRMLTCCLYANEGWDEERDGGCLRLHRCNGVPGSAHVDVVPEAGTLVLFKSREVLHE
;
A
#
# COMPACT_ATOMS: atom_id res chain seq x y z
N ALA A 1 -13.35 12.27 11.66
CA ALA A 1 -12.66 10.96 11.60
C ALA A 1 -11.60 10.94 10.49
N LEU A 2 -11.97 11.02 9.20
CA LEU A 2 -11.01 10.89 8.08
C LEU A 2 -9.84 11.88 8.10
N SER A 3 -10.11 13.16 8.38
CA SER A 3 -9.05 14.18 8.50
C SER A 3 -8.04 13.86 9.61
N ALA A 4 -8.50 13.32 10.75
CA ALA A 4 -7.61 12.91 11.84
C ALA A 4 -6.77 11.69 11.44
N ALA A 5 -7.34 10.71 10.74
CA ALA A 5 -6.60 9.56 10.22
C ALA A 5 -5.49 10.00 9.25
N VAL A 6 -5.77 10.94 8.35
CA VAL A 6 -4.75 11.49 7.43
C VAL A 6 -3.62 12.18 8.19
N VAL A 7 -3.92 12.89 9.28
CA VAL A 7 -2.87 13.50 10.12
C VAL A 7 -2.01 12.43 10.81
N LEU A 8 -2.64 11.37 11.34
CA LEU A 8 -1.92 10.26 11.97
C LEU A 8 -1.02 9.51 10.98
N LEU A 9 -1.47 9.32 9.74
CA LEU A 9 -0.66 8.72 8.67
C LEU A 9 0.64 9.51 8.41
N LYS A 10 0.67 10.83 8.65
CA LYS A 10 1.91 11.61 8.55
C LYS A 10 2.94 11.22 9.61
N GLY A 11 2.49 10.77 10.78
CA GLY A 11 3.35 10.28 11.85
C GLY A 11 4.13 9.02 11.47
N VAL A 12 3.58 8.18 10.57
CA VAL A 12 4.23 6.95 10.09
C VAL A 12 5.62 7.23 9.52
N ALA A 13 5.78 8.31 8.74
CA ALA A 13 7.06 8.68 8.16
C ALA A 13 8.12 8.96 9.25
N ALA A 14 7.73 9.64 10.33
CA ALA A 14 8.59 9.90 11.47
C ALA A 14 8.93 8.60 12.22
N GLU A 15 7.95 7.72 12.42
CA GLU A 15 8.18 6.42 13.08
C GLU A 15 9.15 5.54 12.29
N MET A 16 8.98 5.43 10.98
CA MET A 16 9.86 4.64 10.12
C MET A 16 11.29 5.18 10.12
N HIS A 17 11.45 6.50 10.20
CA HIS A 17 12.75 7.12 10.36
C HIS A 17 13.37 6.82 11.73
N ARG A 18 12.59 6.94 12.82
CA ARG A 18 13.06 6.62 14.19
C ARG A 18 13.45 5.15 14.34
N ALA A 19 12.73 4.25 13.68
CA ALA A 19 13.03 2.83 13.67
C ALA A 19 14.32 2.47 12.91
N GLY A 20 14.91 3.41 12.15
CA GLY A 20 16.13 3.19 11.39
C GLY A 20 15.96 2.32 10.13
N THR A 21 14.72 1.95 9.79
CA THR A 21 14.41 1.10 8.63
C THR A 21 14.59 1.85 7.30
N LEU A 22 14.36 3.17 7.31
CA LEU A 22 14.49 4.05 6.15
C LEU A 22 15.14 5.38 6.57
N GLY A 23 15.79 6.05 5.61
CA GLY A 23 16.27 7.42 5.80
C GLY A 23 15.12 8.42 6.03
N PRO A 24 15.42 9.71 6.23
CA PRO A 24 14.39 10.73 6.41
C PRO A 24 13.36 10.71 5.26
N LEU A 25 12.09 10.56 5.61
CA LEU A 25 10.98 10.52 4.66
C LEU A 25 10.23 11.85 4.64
N ALA A 26 10.05 12.43 3.46
CA ALA A 26 9.11 13.52 3.28
C ALA A 26 7.69 12.96 3.16
N CYS A 27 6.75 13.48 3.95
CA CYS A 27 5.35 13.10 3.87
C CYS A 27 4.58 14.09 2.97
N PRO A 28 3.75 13.62 2.01
CA PRO A 28 2.96 14.52 1.18
C PRO A 28 1.93 15.31 2.01
N GLN A 29 1.57 16.50 1.53
CA GLN A 29 0.58 17.36 2.19
C GLN A 29 -0.85 16.80 2.07
N ARG A 30 -1.11 16.06 0.97
CA ARG A 30 -2.40 15.45 0.63
C ARG A 30 -2.30 13.93 0.68
N ALA A 31 -3.39 13.28 1.08
CA ALA A 31 -3.57 11.84 0.95
C ALA A 31 -4.37 11.51 -0.32
N MET A 32 -4.17 10.32 -0.86
CA MET A 32 -5.01 9.75 -1.91
C MET A 32 -6.20 9.03 -1.25
N LEU A 33 -7.41 9.32 -1.73
CA LEU A 33 -8.60 8.55 -1.39
C LEU A 33 -9.00 7.76 -2.64
N ALA A 34 -9.12 6.45 -2.48
CA ALA A 34 -9.52 5.54 -3.56
C ALA A 34 -10.84 4.84 -3.17
N CYS A 35 -11.70 4.63 -4.17
CA CYS A 35 -12.93 3.86 -4.05
C CYS A 35 -13.05 2.96 -5.28
N TYR A 36 -13.09 1.65 -5.06
CA TYR A 36 -13.29 0.66 -6.11
C TYR A 36 -14.77 0.23 -6.05
N PRO A 37 -15.58 0.55 -7.06
CA PRO A 37 -16.99 0.18 -7.06
C PRO A 37 -17.15 -1.35 -7.20
N ALA A 38 -18.33 -1.85 -6.84
CA ALA A 38 -18.69 -3.23 -7.09
C ALA A 38 -18.63 -3.59 -8.60
N GLY A 39 -18.59 -4.88 -8.89
CA GLY A 39 -18.53 -5.39 -10.27
C GLY A 39 -17.13 -5.81 -10.72
N GLY A 40 -16.28 -6.23 -9.78
CA GLY A 40 -14.94 -6.75 -10.09
C GLY A 40 -13.91 -5.68 -10.45
N ALA A 41 -14.12 -4.42 -10.02
CA ALA A 41 -13.10 -3.39 -10.16
C ALA A 41 -11.84 -3.80 -9.37
N ALA A 42 -10.70 -3.76 -10.04
CA ALA A 42 -9.41 -4.14 -9.47
C ALA A 42 -8.31 -3.25 -10.05
N TYR A 43 -7.13 -3.28 -9.44
CA TYR A 43 -5.94 -2.72 -10.04
C TYR A 43 -5.02 -3.85 -10.50
N VAL A 44 -4.37 -3.67 -11.65
CA VAL A 44 -3.44 -4.66 -12.18
C VAL A 44 -2.15 -4.68 -11.38
N SER A 45 -1.45 -5.81 -11.40
CA SER A 45 -0.17 -5.96 -10.73
C SER A 45 0.85 -4.89 -11.13
N HIS A 46 1.38 -4.16 -10.16
CA HIS A 46 2.29 -3.04 -10.37
C HIS A 46 3.20 -2.78 -9.16
N ARG A 47 4.13 -1.83 -9.36
CA ARG A 47 4.88 -1.20 -8.28
C ARG A 47 4.56 0.28 -8.25
N ASP A 48 4.43 0.83 -7.05
CA ASP A 48 4.19 2.25 -6.85
C ASP A 48 5.34 3.14 -7.35
N CYS A 49 6.55 2.60 -7.38
CA CYS A 49 7.72 3.22 -8.00
C CYS A 49 8.48 2.16 -8.78
N THR A 50 8.44 2.25 -10.10
CA THR A 50 9.28 1.46 -11.00
C THR A 50 10.69 2.06 -11.09
N VAL A 51 11.66 1.23 -11.49
CA VAL A 51 13.05 1.66 -11.78
C VAL A 51 13.40 1.17 -13.17
N GLU A 52 13.79 2.10 -14.03
CA GLU A 52 14.19 1.85 -15.41
C GLU A 52 15.58 2.43 -15.61
N GLU A 53 16.55 1.63 -16.07
CA GLU A 53 17.95 2.03 -16.23
C GLU A 53 18.58 2.68 -14.98
N GLY A 54 18.18 2.22 -13.80
CA GLY A 54 18.64 2.76 -12.51
C GLY A 54 17.97 4.08 -12.09
N VAL A 55 17.06 4.61 -12.91
CA VAL A 55 16.31 5.84 -12.64
C VAL A 55 14.92 5.48 -12.10
N PRO A 56 14.54 5.95 -10.89
CA PRO A 56 13.21 5.70 -10.35
C PRO A 56 12.17 6.61 -11.03
N SER A 57 10.99 6.07 -11.36
CA SER A 57 9.91 6.83 -12.02
C SER A 57 9.29 7.90 -11.12
N ASN A 58 9.44 7.77 -9.81
CA ASN A 58 9.07 8.80 -8.85
C ASN A 58 9.90 8.68 -7.54
N ARG A 59 9.59 9.51 -6.54
CA ARG A 59 10.32 9.55 -5.27
C ARG A 59 9.69 8.72 -4.14
N ARG A 60 8.65 7.92 -4.42
CA ARG A 60 7.99 7.09 -3.39
C ARG A 60 8.96 6.00 -2.91
N MET A 61 9.18 5.95 -1.60
CA MET A 61 10.00 4.93 -0.96
C MET A 61 9.15 3.94 -0.16
N LEU A 62 8.07 4.43 0.44
CA LEU A 62 7.15 3.68 1.28
C LEU A 62 5.72 4.00 0.87
N THR A 63 4.91 2.96 0.73
CA THR A 63 3.47 3.03 0.53
C THR A 63 2.81 2.72 1.87
N CYS A 64 1.77 3.49 2.20
CA CYS A 64 1.01 3.36 3.42
C CYS A 64 -0.48 3.44 3.09
N CYS A 65 -1.20 2.34 3.28
CA CYS A 65 -2.62 2.20 2.98
C CYS A 65 -3.39 1.94 4.27
N LEU A 66 -4.42 2.72 4.54
CA LEU A 66 -5.35 2.51 5.65
C LEU A 66 -6.72 2.17 5.07
N TYR A 67 -7.22 0.99 5.38
CA TYR A 67 -8.54 0.56 4.94
C TYR A 67 -9.63 1.03 5.90
N ALA A 68 -10.82 1.28 5.33
CA ALA A 68 -11.98 1.85 6.02
C ALA A 68 -13.27 1.09 5.69
N ASN A 69 -13.17 -0.19 5.29
CA ASN A 69 -14.32 -1.00 4.92
C ASN A 69 -14.78 -1.82 6.15
N GLU A 70 -15.88 -1.42 6.78
CA GLU A 70 -16.39 -2.09 7.98
C GLU A 70 -17.15 -3.37 7.64
N GLY A 71 -16.83 -4.48 8.31
CA GLY A 71 -17.56 -5.75 8.15
C GLY A 71 -17.31 -6.40 6.78
N TRP A 72 -16.10 -6.23 6.25
CA TRP A 72 -15.64 -6.80 5.00
C TRP A 72 -15.44 -8.30 5.13
N ASP A 73 -15.99 -9.05 4.19
CA ASP A 73 -15.86 -10.50 4.13
C ASP A 73 -15.08 -10.88 2.88
N GLU A 74 -13.89 -11.44 3.04
CA GLU A 74 -12.99 -11.76 1.92
C GLU A 74 -13.63 -12.75 0.93
N GLU A 75 -14.38 -13.75 1.42
CA GLU A 75 -14.97 -14.77 0.55
C GLU A 75 -16.12 -14.21 -0.28
N ARG A 76 -16.92 -13.30 0.30
CA ARG A 76 -18.07 -12.66 -0.34
C ARG A 76 -17.67 -11.46 -1.21
N ASP A 77 -16.80 -10.60 -0.69
CA ASP A 77 -16.53 -9.27 -1.23
C ASP A 77 -15.20 -9.20 -2.00
N GLY A 78 -14.28 -10.14 -1.75
CA GLY A 78 -12.95 -10.17 -2.38
C GLY A 78 -12.13 -8.91 -2.08
N GLY A 79 -11.45 -8.37 -3.09
CA GLY A 79 -10.79 -7.06 -3.02
C GLY A 79 -9.53 -7.00 -2.16
N CYS A 80 -8.96 -8.14 -1.79
CA CYS A 80 -7.70 -8.21 -1.06
C CYS A 80 -6.56 -7.54 -1.83
N LEU A 81 -5.71 -6.83 -1.08
CA LEU A 81 -4.41 -6.40 -1.59
C LEU A 81 -3.47 -7.61 -1.57
N ARG A 82 -3.03 -8.03 -2.75
CA ARG A 82 -2.11 -9.14 -2.91
C ARG A 82 -0.67 -8.63 -3.04
N LEU A 83 0.19 -9.07 -2.13
CA LEU A 83 1.62 -8.75 -2.13
C LEU A 83 2.42 -9.94 -2.66
N HIS A 84 3.02 -9.81 -3.84
CA HIS A 84 3.77 -10.89 -4.47
C HIS A 84 5.20 -10.98 -3.96
N ARG A 85 5.65 -12.19 -3.61
CA ARG A 85 7.08 -12.48 -3.36
C ARG A 85 7.80 -12.80 -4.66
N CYS A 86 9.13 -12.67 -4.63
CA CYS A 86 10.01 -12.97 -5.77
C CYS A 86 9.55 -12.28 -7.07
N ASN A 87 9.09 -11.03 -6.98
CA ASN A 87 8.67 -10.22 -8.13
C ASN A 87 7.57 -10.86 -9.01
N GLY A 88 6.67 -11.67 -8.43
CA GLY A 88 5.54 -12.25 -9.16
C GLY A 88 5.91 -13.39 -10.12
N VAL A 89 7.06 -14.03 -9.92
CA VAL A 89 7.42 -15.26 -10.66
C VAL A 89 6.29 -16.30 -10.50
N PRO A 90 5.78 -16.90 -11.58
CA PRO A 90 4.68 -17.87 -11.49
C PRO A 90 4.97 -18.98 -10.48
N GLY A 91 4.00 -19.27 -9.61
CA GLY A 91 4.15 -20.24 -8.53
C GLY A 91 4.88 -19.74 -7.28
N SER A 92 5.35 -18.48 -7.25
CA SER A 92 5.88 -17.87 -6.04
C SER A 92 4.76 -17.56 -5.03
N ALA A 93 5.12 -17.57 -3.75
CA ALA A 93 4.19 -17.24 -2.68
C ALA A 93 3.75 -15.77 -2.75
N HIS A 94 2.54 -15.50 -2.29
CA HIS A 94 1.99 -14.17 -2.07
C HIS A 94 1.43 -14.06 -0.65
N VAL A 95 1.10 -12.84 -0.25
CA VAL A 95 0.37 -12.55 0.99
C VAL A 95 -0.82 -11.69 0.62
N ASP A 96 -2.02 -12.14 0.97
CA ASP A 96 -3.25 -11.39 0.78
C ASP A 96 -3.60 -10.66 2.07
N VAL A 97 -3.93 -9.37 1.94
CA VAL A 97 -4.38 -8.53 3.05
C VAL A 97 -5.83 -8.15 2.81
N VAL A 98 -6.70 -8.64 3.68
CA VAL A 98 -8.12 -8.29 3.70
C VAL A 98 -8.26 -6.80 4.01
N PRO A 99 -9.03 -6.03 3.22
CA PRO A 99 -9.11 -4.58 3.38
C PRO A 99 -10.13 -4.18 4.46
N GLU A 100 -10.11 -4.83 5.62
CA GLU A 100 -11.00 -4.55 6.75
C GLU A 100 -10.64 -3.20 7.40
N ALA A 101 -11.65 -2.47 7.86
CA ALA A 101 -11.51 -1.18 8.53
C ALA A 101 -10.50 -1.23 9.68
N GLY A 102 -9.59 -0.26 9.71
CA GLY A 102 -8.53 -0.16 10.72
C GLY A 102 -7.25 -0.92 10.36
N THR A 103 -7.24 -1.70 9.28
CA THR A 103 -6.03 -2.34 8.77
C THR A 103 -5.10 -1.30 8.12
N LEU A 104 -3.89 -1.18 8.67
CA LEU A 104 -2.82 -0.33 8.14
C LEU A 104 -1.73 -1.22 7.51
N VAL A 105 -1.49 -1.04 6.21
CA VAL A 105 -0.46 -1.77 5.47
C VAL A 105 0.67 -0.82 5.11
N LEU A 106 1.91 -1.26 5.34
CA LEU A 106 3.12 -0.56 4.92
C LEU A 106 4.00 -1.49 4.11
N PHE A 107 4.46 -1.02 2.95
CA PHE A 107 5.43 -1.76 2.14
C PHE A 107 6.30 -0.81 1.33
N LYS A 108 7.48 -1.28 0.94
CA LYS A 108 8.43 -0.49 0.16
C LYS A 108 7.95 -0.37 -1.28
N SER A 109 7.70 0.86 -1.72
CA SER A 109 7.08 1.18 -3.02
C SER A 109 7.86 0.66 -4.23
N ARG A 110 9.17 0.44 -4.09
CA ARG A 110 10.08 -0.02 -5.15
C ARG A 110 10.26 -1.53 -5.21
N GLU A 111 10.01 -2.22 -4.11
CA GLU A 111 10.37 -3.64 -3.97
C GLU A 111 9.13 -4.51 -4.17
N VAL A 112 8.00 -4.10 -3.61
CA VAL A 112 6.81 -4.95 -3.52
C VAL A 112 5.92 -4.78 -4.74
N LEU A 113 5.90 -5.81 -5.59
CA LEU A 113 4.90 -5.99 -6.62
C LEU A 113 3.57 -6.37 -5.97
N HIS A 114 2.48 -5.69 -6.33
CA HIS A 114 1.17 -5.90 -5.73
C HIS A 114 0.03 -5.59 -6.69
N GLU A 115 -1.13 -6.16 -6.42
CA GLU A 115 -2.41 -5.93 -7.09
C GLU A 115 -3.54 -5.71 -6.07
#